data_AF-A0A2U9BML4-F1
#
_entry.id   AF-A0A2U9BML4-F1
#
_cell.length_a   1.000
_cell.length_b   1.000
_cell.length_c   1.000
_cell.angle_alpha   90.00
_cell.angle_beta   90.00
_cell.angle_gamma   90.00
#
_symmetry.space_group_name_H-M   'P 1'
#
loop_
_entity.id
_entity.type
_entity.pdbx_description
1 polymer ?
#
loop_
_entity_poly.entity_id
_entity_poly.type
_entity_poly.pdbx_seq_one_letter_code
_entity_poly.pdbx_strand_id
1 'polypeptide(L)'
;MDNKLLRIAPHSLALVLSQVGAGAGEGDAALPLDPQHRAAPSGYEVFASFKAVNSRHFWNAPLTRAVSAVLFLGWMDERVLLIQGAEAHLQVLRTGWTRRTLRPPQGFDIKEWANQFE
;
A
#
# COMPACT_ATOMS: atom_id res chain seq x y z
N MET A 1 11.40 14.45 -25.65
CA MET A 1 10.37 13.74 -24.85
C MET A 1 11.06 12.54 -24.25
N ASP A 2 11.61 12.74 -23.06
CA ASP A 2 12.46 11.77 -22.38
C ASP A 2 11.59 10.64 -21.85
N ASN A 3 11.60 9.49 -22.53
CA ASN A 3 11.03 8.26 -21.98
C ASN A 3 11.90 7.80 -20.81
N LYS A 4 11.65 8.37 -19.63
CA LYS A 4 12.28 7.97 -18.37
C LYS A 4 11.79 6.57 -18.01
N LEU A 5 12.50 5.58 -18.50
CA LEU A 5 12.33 4.18 -18.12
C LEU A 5 12.64 4.04 -16.63
N LEU A 6 11.59 3.97 -15.81
CA LEU A 6 11.72 3.64 -14.39
C LEU A 6 11.94 2.13 -14.28
N ARG A 7 13.21 1.71 -14.26
CA ARG A 7 13.57 0.35 -13.86
C ARG A 7 13.31 0.22 -12.36
N ILE A 8 12.15 -0.31 -12.01
CA ILE A 8 11.89 -0.71 -10.63
C ILE A 8 12.75 -1.96 -10.29
N ALA A 9 13.12 -2.10 -9.02
CA ALA A 9 14.10 -3.08 -8.55
C ALA A 9 13.66 -4.53 -8.87
N PRO A 10 14.60 -5.46 -9.13
CA PRO A 10 14.26 -6.87 -9.31
C PRO A 10 13.52 -7.41 -8.07
N HIS A 11 12.48 -8.21 -8.34
CA HIS A 11 11.58 -8.78 -7.33
C HIS A 11 10.91 -7.73 -6.47
N SER A 12 10.20 -6.83 -7.13
CA SER A 12 9.39 -5.82 -6.46
C SER A 12 8.00 -5.73 -7.07
N LEU A 13 7.10 -5.11 -6.30
CA LEU A 13 5.71 -4.91 -6.66
C LEU A 13 5.29 -3.49 -6.33
N ALA A 14 4.41 -2.95 -7.16
CA ALA A 14 3.79 -1.65 -6.97
C ALA A 14 2.29 -1.84 -6.69
N LEU A 15 1.85 -1.35 -5.53
CA LEU A 15 0.45 -1.31 -5.13
C LEU A 15 -0.07 0.09 -5.34
N VAL A 16 -1.07 0.26 -6.21
CA VAL A 16 -1.74 1.55 -6.39
C VAL A 16 -2.88 1.65 -5.39
N LEU A 17 -2.75 2.60 -4.46
CA LEU A 17 -3.69 2.85 -3.38
C LEU A 17 -4.47 4.14 -3.65
N SER A 18 -5.73 4.15 -3.27
CA SER A 18 -6.55 5.37 -3.19
C SER A 18 -7.02 5.55 -1.76
N GLN A 19 -6.88 6.75 -1.20
CA GLN A 19 -7.48 7.06 0.10
C GLN A 19 -9.00 6.91 0.03
N VAL A 20 -9.58 6.22 1.02
CA VAL A 20 -11.02 6.20 1.24
C VAL A 20 -11.33 7.51 1.96
N GLY A 21 -11.91 8.46 1.24
CA GLY A 21 -11.99 9.86 1.65
C GLY A 21 -12.51 10.06 3.08
N ALA A 22 -11.74 10.81 3.88
CA ALA A 22 -12.36 11.74 4.81
C ALA A 22 -13.08 12.77 3.93
N GLY A 23 -14.41 12.86 4.04
CA GLY A 23 -15.19 13.82 3.26
C GLY A 23 -14.61 15.22 3.40
N ALA A 24 -14.38 15.89 2.28
CA ALA A 24 -14.12 17.31 2.24
C ALA A 24 -15.32 18.03 2.87
N GLY A 25 -15.14 18.58 4.07
CA GLY A 25 -16.07 19.54 4.66
C GLY A 25 -15.60 20.94 4.31
N GLU A 26 -16.32 21.61 3.41
CA GLU A 26 -16.27 23.06 3.25
C GLU A 26 -17.26 23.71 4.24
N GLY A 27 -16.83 24.74 5.00
CA GLY A 27 -17.74 25.60 5.78
C GLY A 27 -17.16 26.28 7.03
N ASP A 28 -16.48 27.41 6.83
CA ASP A 28 -16.28 28.67 7.61
C ASP A 28 -16.36 28.78 9.18
N ALA A 29 -15.53 29.72 9.70
CA ALA A 29 -15.53 30.45 11.01
C ALA A 29 -14.71 29.99 12.26
N ALA A 30 -13.62 30.73 12.53
CA ALA A 30 -13.02 31.24 13.80
C ALA A 30 -12.42 30.32 14.93
N LEU A 31 -11.07 30.26 14.96
CA LEU A 31 -10.02 30.22 16.04
C LEU A 31 -10.28 29.57 17.44
N PRO A 32 -9.22 29.13 18.19
CA PRO A 32 -7.98 28.42 17.84
C PRO A 32 -7.69 27.17 18.74
N LEU A 33 -6.86 26.25 18.19
CA LEU A 33 -6.33 24.97 18.72
C LEU A 33 -7.23 23.74 18.51
N ASP A 34 -7.13 23.04 17.36
CA ASP A 34 -7.82 21.73 17.23
C ASP A 34 -7.13 20.66 16.34
N PRO A 35 -7.19 19.37 16.76
CA PRO A 35 -6.29 18.30 16.36
C PRO A 35 -6.85 17.48 15.20
N GLN A 36 -6.79 17.98 13.95
CA GLN A 36 -7.07 17.10 12.80
C GLN A 36 -6.61 17.62 11.43
N HIS A 37 -5.53 18.41 11.36
CA HIS A 37 -4.61 18.23 10.23
C HIS A 37 -3.95 16.85 10.42
N ARG A 38 -4.69 15.77 10.14
CA ARG A 38 -4.08 14.45 10.03
C ARG A 38 -3.15 14.55 8.83
N ALA A 39 -1.88 14.85 9.09
CA ALA A 39 -0.85 14.81 8.08
C ALA A 39 -1.02 13.50 7.30
N ALA A 40 -0.88 13.58 5.97
CA ALA A 40 -0.96 12.39 5.14
C ALA A 40 -0.05 11.31 5.75
N PRO A 41 -0.54 10.07 5.91
CA PRO A 41 0.24 9.03 6.55
C PRO A 41 1.53 8.84 5.77
N SER A 42 2.64 8.68 6.49
CA SER A 42 3.91 8.40 5.84
C SER A 42 3.85 7.05 5.12
N GLY A 43 4.64 6.90 4.06
CA GLY A 43 4.71 5.64 3.32
C GLY A 43 5.00 4.41 4.18
N TYR A 44 5.82 4.60 5.22
CA TYR A 44 6.14 3.55 6.19
C TYR A 44 4.94 3.19 7.08
N GLU A 45 4.12 4.15 7.50
CA GLU A 45 2.88 3.87 8.24
C GLU A 45 1.87 3.12 7.37
N VAL A 46 1.74 3.48 6.10
CA VAL A 46 0.91 2.74 5.13
C VAL A 46 1.41 1.30 4.99
N PHE A 47 2.73 1.10 4.88
CA PHE A 47 3.34 -0.23 4.84
C PHE A 47 3.15 -1.03 6.13
N ALA A 48 3.34 -0.41 7.30
CA ALA A 48 3.13 -1.06 8.58
C ALA A 48 1.67 -1.48 8.76
N SER A 49 0.73 -0.63 8.36
CA SER A 49 -0.70 -0.94 8.33
C SER A 49 -1.01 -2.10 7.38
N PHE A 50 -0.43 -2.10 6.16
CA PHE A 50 -0.54 -3.22 5.21
C PHE A 50 -0.12 -4.55 5.84
N LYS A 51 1.02 -4.57 6.55
CA LYS A 51 1.50 -5.77 7.24
C LYS A 51 0.53 -6.18 8.34
N ALA A 52 0.14 -5.24 9.20
CA ALA A 52 -0.73 -5.51 10.34
C ALA A 52 -2.07 -6.11 9.93
N VAL A 53 -2.75 -5.57 8.92
CA VAL A 53 -4.07 -6.06 8.49
C VAL A 53 -3.99 -7.45 7.87
N ASN A 54 -2.92 -7.75 7.12
CA ASN A 54 -2.78 -9.04 6.44
C ASN A 54 -2.09 -10.12 7.29
N SER A 55 -1.41 -9.76 8.39
CA SER A 55 -0.81 -10.71 9.34
C SER A 55 -1.79 -11.23 10.41
N ARG A 56 -3.01 -10.70 10.47
CA ARG A 56 -4.04 -11.10 11.45
C ARG A 56 -4.76 -12.40 11.12
N HIS A 57 -4.59 -12.95 9.92
CA HIS A 57 -5.36 -14.09 9.42
C HIS A 57 -4.53 -15.38 9.37
N PHE A 58 -4.52 -16.11 10.48
CA PHE A 58 -3.81 -17.38 10.63
C PHE A 58 -4.31 -18.50 9.70
N TRP A 59 -5.53 -18.38 9.15
CA TRP A 59 -6.08 -19.34 8.18
C TRP A 59 -5.37 -19.29 6.82
N ASN A 60 -4.62 -18.22 6.52
CA ASN A 60 -3.79 -18.11 5.33
C ASN A 60 -2.31 -17.91 5.71
N ALA A 61 -1.71 -18.99 6.25
CA ALA A 61 -0.31 -19.01 6.65
C ALA A 61 0.67 -18.63 5.50
N PRO A 62 0.47 -19.06 4.23
CA PRO A 62 1.29 -18.61 3.12
C PRO A 62 1.25 -17.08 2.94
N LEU A 63 0.06 -16.48 2.96
CA LEU A 63 -0.10 -15.04 2.83
C LEU A 63 0.54 -14.29 3.99
N THR A 64 0.31 -14.75 5.23
CA THR A 64 0.88 -14.14 6.43
C THR A 64 2.42 -14.15 6.36
N ARG A 65 3.02 -15.26 5.92
CA ARG A 65 4.48 -15.36 5.71
C ARG A 65 4.97 -14.45 4.60
N ALA A 66 4.26 -14.40 3.46
CA ALA A 66 4.64 -13.54 2.35
C ALA A 66 4.62 -12.06 2.76
N VAL A 67 3.58 -11.63 3.46
CA VAL A 67 3.44 -10.25 3.98
C VAL A 67 4.52 -9.91 5.00
N SER A 68 4.87 -10.85 5.89
CA SER A 68 5.94 -10.58 6.88
C SER A 68 7.31 -10.45 6.23
N ALA A 69 7.55 -11.18 5.13
CA ALA A 69 8.83 -11.26 4.44
C ALA A 69 9.08 -10.15 3.40
N VAL A 70 8.07 -9.36 3.01
CA VAL A 70 8.31 -8.20 2.13
C VAL A 70 8.90 -7.01 2.87
N LEU A 71 9.66 -6.21 2.13
CA LEU A 71 10.37 -5.01 2.56
C LEU A 71 9.78 -3.78 1.88
N PHE A 72 9.82 -2.65 2.58
CA PHE A 72 9.42 -1.35 2.03
C PHE A 72 10.51 -0.80 1.12
N LEU A 73 10.16 -0.40 -0.10
CA LEU A 73 11.05 0.29 -1.02
C LEU A 73 10.76 1.77 -1.14
N GLY A 74 9.49 2.18 -1.02
CA GLY A 74 9.13 3.57 -1.20
C GLY A 74 7.63 3.82 -1.28
N TRP A 75 7.32 5.11 -1.25
CA TRP A 75 5.97 5.66 -1.32
C TRP A 75 5.99 6.83 -2.29
N MET A 76 5.31 6.68 -3.43
CA MET A 76 5.32 7.67 -4.51
C MET A 76 3.95 8.29 -4.70
N ASP A 77 3.92 9.60 -4.90
CA ASP A 77 2.72 10.40 -5.19
C ASP A 77 1.57 10.19 -4.20
N GLU A 78 1.89 9.81 -2.97
CA GLU A 78 0.93 9.45 -1.92
C GLU A 78 -0.08 8.36 -2.32
N ARG A 79 0.30 7.51 -3.28
CA ARG A 79 -0.58 6.50 -3.88
C ARG A 79 0.11 5.18 -4.13
N VAL A 80 1.38 5.16 -4.53
CA VAL A 80 2.05 3.93 -4.95
C VAL A 80 2.96 3.42 -3.84
N LEU A 81 2.58 2.30 -3.24
CA LEU A 81 3.40 1.58 -2.27
C LEU A 81 4.28 0.58 -3.01
N LEU A 82 5.60 0.80 -2.95
CA LEU A 82 6.60 -0.10 -3.52
C LEU A 82 7.10 -1.06 -2.45
N ILE A 83 7.07 -2.36 -2.76
CA ILE A 83 7.57 -3.42 -1.88
C ILE A 83 8.54 -4.34 -2.61
N GLN A 84 9.52 -4.88 -1.91
CA GLN A 84 10.43 -5.91 -2.40
C GLN A 84 10.24 -7.22 -1.64
N GLY A 85 10.51 -8.34 -2.28
CA GLY A 85 10.56 -9.64 -1.60
C GLY A 85 11.01 -10.76 -2.53
N ALA A 86 11.16 -11.97 -2.00
CA ALA A 86 11.42 -13.12 -2.86
C ALA A 86 10.23 -13.38 -3.80
N GLU A 87 10.49 -13.81 -5.04
CA GLU A 87 9.46 -14.01 -6.07
C GLU A 87 8.31 -14.91 -5.58
N ALA A 88 8.62 -15.98 -4.85
CA ALA A 88 7.61 -16.85 -4.26
C ALA A 88 6.64 -16.11 -3.31
N HIS A 89 7.13 -15.15 -2.51
CA HIS A 89 6.30 -14.32 -1.64
C HIS A 89 5.46 -13.33 -2.47
N LEU A 90 6.06 -12.73 -3.49
CA LEU A 90 5.38 -11.81 -4.40
C LEU A 90 4.23 -12.50 -5.14
N GLN A 91 4.43 -13.74 -5.60
CA GLN A 91 3.38 -14.55 -6.22
C GLN A 91 2.23 -14.86 -5.26
N VAL A 92 2.52 -15.10 -3.98
CA VAL A 92 1.48 -15.28 -2.96
C VAL A 92 0.67 -14.00 -2.76
N LEU A 93 1.32 -12.83 -2.72
CA LEU A 93 0.61 -11.54 -2.63
C LEU A 93 -0.30 -11.30 -3.85
N ARG A 94 0.19 -11.57 -5.06
CA ARG A 94 -0.62 -11.50 -6.29
C ARG A 94 -1.84 -12.41 -6.23
N THR A 95 -1.63 -13.67 -5.85
CA THR A 95 -2.71 -14.64 -5.70
C THR A 95 -3.72 -14.18 -4.66
N GLY A 96 -3.23 -13.60 -3.55
CA GLY A 96 -4.08 -13.04 -2.52
C GLY A 96 -4.94 -11.88 -3.01
N TRP A 97 -4.38 -11.00 -3.86
CA TRP A 97 -5.13 -9.93 -4.51
C TRP A 97 -6.21 -10.48 -5.46
N THR A 98 -5.84 -11.37 -6.39
CA THR A 98 -6.78 -11.98 -7.35
C THR A 98 -7.93 -12.70 -6.66
N ARG A 99 -7.64 -13.40 -5.55
CA ARG A 99 -8.63 -14.11 -4.74
C ARG A 99 -9.36 -13.22 -3.73
N ARG A 100 -9.10 -11.90 -3.74
CA ARG A 100 -9.69 -10.92 -2.80
C ARG A 100 -9.46 -11.25 -1.32
N THR A 101 -8.39 -11.99 -1.00
CA THR A 101 -8.01 -12.31 0.38
C THR A 101 -7.01 -11.30 0.95
N LEU A 102 -6.29 -10.59 0.08
CA LEU A 102 -5.42 -9.49 0.46
C LEU A 102 -6.26 -8.24 0.78
N ARG A 103 -5.99 -7.64 1.94
CA ARG A 103 -6.70 -6.46 2.45
C ARG A 103 -5.86 -5.19 2.22
N PRO A 104 -6.53 -4.06 1.91
CA PRO A 104 -5.84 -2.79 1.79
C PRO A 104 -5.37 -2.28 3.16
N PRO A 105 -4.35 -1.42 3.21
CA PRO A 105 -3.97 -0.70 4.43
C PRO A 105 -5.16 0.13 4.96
N GLN A 106 -5.16 0.42 6.26
CA GLN A 106 -6.21 1.22 6.88
C GLN A 106 -6.33 2.60 6.24
N GLY A 107 -7.55 3.00 5.84
CA GLY A 107 -7.82 4.28 5.19
C GLY A 107 -7.56 4.30 3.68
N PHE A 108 -7.21 3.15 3.08
CA PHE A 108 -6.98 3.01 1.65
C PHE A 108 -7.83 1.90 1.03
N ASP A 109 -8.05 2.00 -0.27
CA ASP A 109 -8.41 0.89 -1.16
C ASP A 109 -7.21 0.55 -2.03
N ILE A 110 -7.06 -0.72 -2.39
CA ILE A 110 -6.16 -1.14 -3.48
C ILE A 110 -6.94 -1.00 -4.79
N LYS A 111 -6.50 -0.13 -5.70
CA LYS A 111 -7.10 0.06 -7.02
C LYS A 111 -6.49 -0.87 -8.06
N GLU A 112 -5.17 -1.00 -8.04
CA GLU A 112 -4.44 -1.79 -9.02
C GLU A 112 -3.22 -2.46 -8.39
N TRP A 113 -2.88 -3.62 -8.95
CA TRP A 113 -1.65 -4.34 -8.67
C TRP A 113 -0.79 -4.33 -9.93
N ALA A 114 0.12 -3.36 -10.03
CA ALA A 114 0.91 -3.20 -11.25
C ALA A 114 2.08 -4.19 -11.26
N ASN A 115 2.08 -5.04 -12.28
CA ASN A 115 3.26 -5.80 -12.68
C ASN A 115 4.21 -4.82 -13.39
N GLN A 116 5.51 -4.88 -13.14
CA GLN A 116 6.43 -4.15 -14.00
C GLN A 116 6.17 -4.51 -15.46
N PHE A 117 6.04 -3.46 -16.27
CA PHE A 117 6.12 -3.46 -17.71
C PHE A 117 7.20 -4.44 -18.18
N GLU A 118 6.80 -5.48 -18.89
CA GLU A 118 7.72 -6.25 -19.75
C GLU A 118 8.18 -5.36 -20.92
#